data_AF-A0AAV0L112-F1
#
_entry.id   AF-A0AAV0L112-F1
#
_cell.length_a   1.000
_cell.length_b   1.000
_cell.length_c   1.000
_cell.angle_alpha   90.00
_cell.angle_beta   90.00
_cell.angle_gamma   90.00
#
_symmetry.space_group_name_H-M   'P 1'
#
loop_
_entity.id
_entity.type
_entity.pdbx_description
1 polymer ?
#
loop_
_entity_poly.entity_id
_entity_poly.type
_entity_poly.pdbx_seq_one_letter_code
_entity_poly.pdbx_strand_id
1 'polypeptide(L)' 'MAKKRDINWLFLLLGQLIGCCKLWDLKYFCKHTSNHRTGAKDRVLYLTYLAVCKQLVPSGPFDA' A
#
# COMPACT_ATOMS: atom_id res chain seq x y z
N MET A 1 21.59 -10.48 -0.02
CA MET A 1 20.30 -10.43 0.71
C MET A 1 19.99 -8.99 1.03
N ALA A 2 19.02 -8.36 0.37
CA ALA A 2 18.62 -7.00 0.73
C ALA A 2 17.93 -7.04 2.10
N LYS A 3 18.48 -6.30 3.08
CA LYS A 3 17.82 -6.07 4.39
C LYS A 3 16.36 -5.71 4.14
N LYS A 4 15.45 -6.35 4.88
CA LYS A 4 14.02 -6.03 4.89
C LYS A 4 13.91 -4.52 5.15
N ARG A 5 13.55 -3.76 4.12
CA ARG A 5 13.35 -2.32 4.27
C ARG A 5 11.98 -2.17 4.92
N ASP A 6 11.98 -1.85 6.20
CA ASP A 6 10.77 -1.42 6.88
C ASP A 6 10.38 -0.06 6.29
N ILE A 7 9.50 -0.09 5.29
CA ILE A 7 8.93 1.10 4.66
C ILE A 7 7.82 1.61 5.57
N ASN A 8 7.87 2.87 5.97
CA ASN A 8 6.76 3.52 6.68
C ASN A 8 5.70 3.97 5.67
N TRP A 9 4.72 3.10 5.42
CA TRP A 9 3.63 3.33 4.46
C TRP A 9 2.70 4.46 4.86
N LEU A 10 2.50 4.67 6.17
CA LEU A 10 1.71 5.78 6.69
C LEU A 10 2.38 7.13 6.39
N PHE A 11 3.68 7.24 6.60
CA PHE A 11 4.44 8.45 6.28
C PHE A 11 4.37 8.78 4.78
N LEU A 12 4.52 7.77 3.93
CA LEU A 12 4.39 7.95 2.47
C LEU A 12 2.98 8.37 2.05
N LEU A 13 1.94 7.87 2.72
CA LEU A 13 0.56 8.29 2.48
C LEU A 13 0.36 9.77 2.87
N LEU A 14 0.73 10.16 4.09
CA LEU A 14 0.56 11.51 4.61
C LEU A 14 1.37 12.55 3.81
N GLY A 15 2.56 12.17 3.36
CA GLY A 15 3.39 13.00 2.49
C GLY A 15 2.99 13.01 1.01
N GLN A 16 1.91 12.30 0.63
CA GLN A 16 1.48 12.14 -0.78
C GLN A 16 2.54 11.49 -1.70
N LEU A 17 3.51 10.78 -1.12
CA LEU A 17 4.62 10.14 -1.83
C LEU A 17 4.32 8.70 -2.26
N ILE A 18 3.18 8.14 -1.87
CA ILE A 18 2.82 6.75 -2.18
C ILE A 18 2.71 6.50 -3.70
N GLY A 19 2.33 7.52 -4.48
CA GLY A 19 2.30 7.46 -5.96
C GLY A 19 3.68 7.36 -6.61
N CYS A 20 4.72 7.83 -5.91
CA CYS A 20 6.12 7.76 -6.36
C CYS A 20 6.73 6.36 -6.14
N CYS A 21 6.07 5.49 -5.37
CA CYS A 21 6.55 4.13 -5.14
C CYS A 21 6.59 3.34 -6.45
N LYS A 22 7.62 2.50 -6.59
CA LYS A 22 7.75 1.61 -7.75
C LYS A 22 6.80 0.43 -7.58
N LEU A 23 6.41 -0.19 -8.70
CA LEU A 23 5.44 -1.29 -8.71
C LEU A 23 5.83 -2.48 -7.80
N TRP A 24 7.11 -2.84 -7.76
CA TRP A 24 7.63 -3.89 -6.87
C TRP A 24 7.44 -3.58 -5.37
N ASP A 25 7.60 -2.32 -4.94
CA ASP A 25 7.38 -1.90 -3.54
C ASP A 25 5.89 -2.02 -3.19
N LEU A 26 5.00 -1.54 -4.08
CA LEU A 26 3.55 -1.65 -3.92
C LEU A 26 3.10 -3.12 -3.87
N LYS A 27 3.65 -3.99 -4.74
CA LYS A 27 3.39 -5.43 -4.72
C LYS A 27 3.89 -6.10 -3.43
N TYR A 28 5.01 -5.62 -2.89
CA TYR A 28 5.54 -6.10 -1.61
C TYR A 28 4.57 -5.78 -0.47
N PHE A 29 4.05 -4.55 -0.41
CA PHE A 29 3.03 -4.18 0.57
C PHE A 29 1.79 -5.05 0.47
N CYS A 30 1.20 -5.15 -0.74
CA CYS A 30 0.00 -5.97 -0.95
C CYS A 30 0.22 -7.44 -0.58
N LYS A 31 1.44 -7.99 -0.72
CA LYS A 31 1.79 -9.34 -0.24
C LYS A 31 1.63 -9.48 1.28
N HIS A 32 2.01 -8.45 2.02
CA HIS A 32 2.00 -8.45 3.48
C HIS A 32 0.65 -8.04 4.09
N THR A 33 -0.24 -7.42 3.32
CA THR A 33 -1.60 -7.08 3.73
C THR A 33 -2.67 -7.99 3.12
N SER A 34 -2.28 -9.13 2.54
CA SER A 34 -3.17 -10.09 1.86
C SER A 34 -4.05 -9.47 0.75
N ASN A 35 -3.56 -8.43 0.08
CA ASN A 35 -4.24 -7.79 -1.04
C ASN A 35 -3.83 -8.41 -2.39
N HIS A 36 -4.71 -8.26 -3.39
CA HIS A 36 -4.41 -8.69 -4.75
C HIS A 36 -3.18 -7.97 -5.32
N ARG A 37 -2.23 -8.73 -5.88
CA ARG A 37 -0.93 -8.19 -6.35
C ARG A 37 -0.83 -8.06 -7.86
N THR A 38 -1.82 -8.54 -8.60
CA THR A 38 -1.83 -8.47 -10.07
C THR A 38 -2.71 -7.31 -10.53
N GLY A 39 -2.32 -6.70 -11.64
CA GLY A 39 -2.90 -5.47 -12.17
C GLY A 39 -1.85 -4.42 -12.54
N ALA A 40 -2.31 -3.35 -13.19
CA ALA A 40 -1.51 -2.17 -13.49
C ALA A 40 -1.10 -1.42 -12.22
N LYS A 41 -0.11 -0.53 -12.33
CA LYS A 41 0.42 0.24 -11.19
C LYS A 41 -0.70 0.96 -10.42
N ASP A 42 -1.64 1.57 -11.13
CA ASP A 42 -2.72 2.35 -10.52
C ASP A 42 -3.64 1.48 -9.65
N ARG A 43 -3.91 0.23 -10.08
CA ARG A 43 -4.72 -0.71 -9.30
C ARG A 43 -4.00 -1.13 -8.01
N VAL A 44 -2.71 -1.45 -8.08
CA VAL A 44 -1.93 -1.85 -6.90
C VAL A 44 -1.72 -0.65 -5.96
N LEU A 45 -1.55 0.55 -6.51
CA LEU A 45 -1.48 1.80 -5.77
C LEU A 45 -2.77 2.06 -4.99
N TYR A 46 -3.93 1.91 -5.64
CA TYR A 46 -5.23 2.07 -5.00
C TYR A 46 -5.45 1.06 -3.86
N LEU A 47 -5.11 -0.22 -4.07
CA LEU A 47 -5.19 -1.23 -3.02
C LEU A 47 -4.25 -0.93 -1.84
N THR A 48 -3.06 -0.40 -2.13
CA THR A 48 -2.12 0.04 -1.11
C THR A 48 -2.72 1.19 -0.29
N TYR A 49 -3.27 2.21 -0.96
CA TYR A 49 -3.96 3.33 -0.33
C TYR A 49 -5.09 2.86 0.60
N LEU A 50 -6.02 2.05 0.08
CA LEU A 50 -7.16 1.53 0.85
C LEU A 50 -6.70 0.76 2.08
N ALA A 51 -5.70 -0.10 1.94
CA ALA A 51 -5.23 -0.91 3.06
C ALA A 51 -4.54 -0.07 4.14
N VAL A 52 -3.82 0.99 3.78
CA VAL A 52 -3.30 1.94 4.78
C VAL A 52 -4.46 2.71 5.45
N CYS A 53 -5.48 3.13 4.70
CA CYS A 53 -6.68 3.77 5.26
C CYS A 53 -7.42 2.83 6.25
N LYS A 54 -7.58 1.55 5.92
CA LYS A 54 -8.18 0.53 6.81
C LYS A 54 -7.39 0.32 8.09
N GLN A 55 -6.06 0.42 8.04
CA GLN A 55 -5.22 0.34 9.24
C GLN A 55 -5.42 1.54 10.17
N LEU A 56 -5.74 2.73 9.62
CA LEU A 56 -6.00 3.94 10.39
C LEU A 56 -7.43 4.00 10.94
N VAL A 57 -8.40 3.61 10.12
CA VAL A 57 -9.83 3.64 10.44
C VAL A 57 -10.46 2.31 10.06
N PRO A 58 -10.35 1.28 10.92
CA PRO A 58 -10.87 -0.06 10.63
C PRO A 58 -12.38 -0.09 10.38
N SER A 59 -13.13 0.84 10.95
CA SER A 59 -14.59 0.98 10.78
C SER A 59 -14.99 2.00 9.70
N GLY A 60 -14.04 2.41 8.86
CA GLY A 60 -14.26 3.41 7.82
C GLY A 60 -14.99 2.83 6.59
N PRO A 61 -15.44 3.68 5.65
CA PRO A 61 -16.24 3.28 4.48
C PRO A 61 -15.44 2.54 3.40
N PHE A 62 -14.36 1.86 3.76
CA PHE A 62 -13.36 1.31 2.84
C PHE A 62 -13.64 -0.15 2.42
N ASP A 63 -14.76 -0.73 2.85
CA ASP A 63 -15.18 -2.10 2.54
C ASP A 63 -16.11 -2.23 1.31
N ALA A 64 -16.23 -1.16 0.52
CA ALA A 64 -17.02 -1.14 -0.71
C ALA A 64 -16.50 -2.09 -1.80
#